data_AF-A0A843IM05-F1
#
_entry.id   AF-A0A843IM05-F1
#
_cell.length_a   1.000
_cell.length_b   1.000
_cell.length_c   1.000
_cell.angle_alpha   90.00
_cell.angle_beta   90.00
_cell.angle_gamma   90.00
#
_symmetry.space_group_name_H-M   'P 1'
#
loop_
_entity.id
_entity.type
_entity.pdbx_description
1 polymer ?
#
loop_
_entity_poly.entity_id
_entity_poly.type
_entity_poly.pdbx_seq_one_letter_code
_entity_poly.pdbx_strand_id
1 'polypeptide(L)'
;MSEINDLAYFLNSIKDTLPCNNEKELEEKINHDKDFRIKVQKLVYLSKLFGWDNTYHFNFHKRGPYSIELSDDYRNIPTLKKDNDFNFKLDSFKEFIENGDTEYLEALSTIIYYCNKIKPIEIDNEIIAVLTYLKPNISKKVIESALKKINNFNLLNKLEVYDSKKTITDEIVLDKIKGLQDIFENFEECSNKTLILGSLDYLKIALKKEKLNVNEKTRFLCAIYSYVDEIEHYYFRNYKLSKSFSNYDLSAIDESFIKLQQFISDLNVIPRLYDEDIDLNVFYK
;
A
#
# COMPACT_ATOMS: atom_id res chain seq x y z
N MET A 1 8.48 -19.33 -16.87
CA MET A 1 7.94 -20.32 -15.92
C MET A 1 6.64 -19.75 -15.37
N SER A 2 5.60 -20.54 -15.12
CA SER A 2 4.35 -19.95 -14.61
C SER A 2 4.54 -19.55 -13.14
N GLU A 3 4.15 -18.33 -12.78
CA GLU A 3 4.26 -17.74 -11.43
C GLU A 3 3.67 -18.65 -10.33
N ILE A 4 2.60 -19.37 -10.69
CA ILE A 4 1.96 -20.40 -9.87
C ILE A 4 2.92 -21.51 -9.40
N ASN A 5 3.84 -21.97 -10.26
CA ASN A 5 4.80 -23.01 -9.89
C ASN A 5 5.84 -22.49 -8.90
N ASP A 6 6.26 -21.23 -9.07
CA ASP A 6 7.23 -20.58 -8.18
C ASP A 6 6.60 -20.28 -6.81
N LEU A 7 5.32 -19.92 -6.78
CA LEU A 7 4.54 -19.78 -5.55
C LEU A 7 4.43 -21.10 -4.79
N ALA A 8 4.07 -22.19 -5.49
CA ALA A 8 3.97 -23.52 -4.87
C ALA A 8 5.30 -23.96 -4.26
N TYR A 9 6.41 -23.72 -4.96
CA TYR A 9 7.75 -23.99 -4.44
C TYR A 9 8.06 -23.12 -3.22
N PHE A 10 7.87 -21.80 -3.31
CA PHE A 10 8.13 -20.88 -2.21
C PHE A 10 7.39 -21.30 -0.93
N LEU A 11 6.09 -21.58 -1.05
CA LEU A 11 5.25 -22.03 0.07
C LEU A 11 5.78 -23.32 0.69
N ASN A 12 6.21 -24.27 -0.14
CA ASN A 12 6.84 -25.50 0.32
C ASN A 12 8.17 -25.23 1.04
N SER A 13 8.99 -24.29 0.55
CA SER A 13 10.29 -23.94 1.17
C SER A 13 10.14 -23.30 2.55
N ILE A 14 9.03 -22.59 2.79
CA ILE A 14 8.78 -21.89 4.05
C ILE A 14 7.76 -22.60 4.95
N LYS A 15 7.28 -23.79 4.58
CA LYS A 15 6.16 -24.46 5.27
C LYS A 15 6.36 -24.67 6.77
N ASP A 16 7.59 -24.92 7.21
CA ASP A 16 7.93 -25.12 8.62
C ASP A 16 7.83 -23.83 9.45
N THR A 17 7.75 -22.66 8.80
CA THR A 17 7.50 -21.35 9.44
C THR A 17 6.02 -20.99 9.47
N LEU A 18 5.20 -21.74 8.75
CA LEU A 18 3.76 -21.55 8.70
C LEU A 18 3.11 -22.40 9.80
N PRO A 19 1.98 -21.96 10.39
CA PRO A 19 1.26 -22.73 11.39
C PRO A 19 0.47 -23.86 10.72
N CYS A 20 1.13 -24.80 10.04
CA CYS A 20 0.54 -25.94 9.34
C CYS A 20 1.32 -27.20 9.69
N ASN A 21 0.64 -28.30 10.01
CA ASN A 21 1.28 -29.55 10.42
C ASN A 21 1.71 -30.41 9.22
N ASN A 22 1.10 -30.21 8.04
CA ASN A 22 1.39 -30.96 6.83
C ASN A 22 0.96 -30.19 5.58
N GLU A 23 1.30 -30.73 4.41
CA GLU A 23 1.02 -30.14 3.10
C GLU A 23 -0.49 -30.00 2.83
N LYS A 24 -1.29 -30.97 3.27
CA LYS A 24 -2.74 -30.94 3.11
C LYS A 24 -3.38 -29.80 3.92
N GLU A 25 -2.93 -29.58 5.16
CA GLU A 25 -3.41 -28.47 5.99
C GLU A 25 -3.03 -27.11 5.38
N LEU A 26 -1.82 -27.00 4.81
CA LEU A 26 -1.38 -25.80 4.10
C LEU A 26 -2.30 -25.51 2.90
N GLU A 27 -2.59 -26.52 2.08
CA GLU A 27 -3.53 -26.40 0.94
C GLU A 27 -4.94 -26.03 1.41
N GLU A 28 -5.45 -26.65 2.47
CA GLU A 28 -6.77 -26.35 3.04
C GLU A 28 -6.86 -24.90 3.53
N LYS A 29 -5.83 -24.41 4.24
CA LYS A 29 -5.78 -23.03 4.73
C LYS A 29 -5.67 -22.02 3.60
N ILE A 30 -4.84 -22.25 2.59
CA ILE A 30 -4.75 -21.33 1.44
C ILE A 30 -6.11 -21.19 0.75
N ASN A 31 -6.83 -22.30 0.58
CA ASN A 31 -8.11 -22.32 -0.12
C ASN A 31 -9.26 -21.70 0.70
N HIS A 32 -9.29 -21.91 2.01
CA HIS A 32 -10.47 -21.59 2.83
C HIS A 32 -10.24 -20.51 3.90
N ASP A 33 -9.00 -20.25 4.31
CA ASP A 33 -8.67 -19.28 5.36
C ASP A 33 -8.20 -17.95 4.76
N LYS A 34 -9.06 -16.92 4.92
CA LYS A 34 -8.79 -15.56 4.43
C LYS A 34 -7.60 -14.91 5.17
N ASP A 35 -7.48 -15.12 6.47
CA ASP A 35 -6.42 -14.49 7.27
C ASP A 35 -5.08 -15.16 6.98
N PHE A 36 -5.08 -16.47 6.76
CA PHE A 36 -3.91 -17.19 6.27
C PHE A 36 -3.42 -16.65 4.93
N ARG A 37 -4.32 -16.42 3.96
CA ARG A 37 -3.96 -15.81 2.68
C ARG A 37 -3.36 -14.40 2.83
N ILE A 38 -3.86 -13.59 3.76
CA ILE A 38 -3.28 -12.27 4.05
C ILE A 38 -1.86 -12.42 4.58
N LYS A 39 -1.59 -13.39 5.47
CA LYS A 39 -0.24 -13.69 5.93
C LYS A 39 0.67 -14.10 4.75
N VAL A 40 0.21 -14.99 3.87
CA VAL A 40 0.97 -15.39 2.68
C VAL A 40 1.26 -14.19 1.76
N GLN A 41 0.30 -13.30 1.55
CA GLN A 41 0.50 -12.06 0.76
C GLN A 41 1.71 -11.26 1.30
N LYS A 42 1.89 -11.20 2.62
CA LYS A 42 3.01 -10.45 3.23
C LYS A 42 4.33 -11.16 3.03
N LEU A 43 4.33 -12.48 3.17
CA LEU A 43 5.51 -13.31 2.99
C LEU A 43 6.02 -13.25 1.55
N VAL A 44 5.12 -13.34 0.56
CA VAL A 44 5.48 -13.23 -0.87
C VAL A 44 5.94 -11.81 -1.23
N TYR A 45 5.40 -10.77 -0.59
CA TYR A 45 5.91 -9.41 -0.78
C TYR A 45 7.33 -9.25 -0.22
N LEU A 46 7.56 -9.68 1.02
CA LEU A 46 8.83 -9.52 1.74
C LEU A 46 9.96 -10.36 1.13
N SER A 47 9.64 -11.49 0.51
CA SER A 47 10.64 -12.39 -0.10
C SER A 47 11.44 -11.75 -1.24
N LYS A 48 10.90 -10.70 -1.89
CA LYS A 48 11.63 -9.92 -2.91
C LYS A 48 12.96 -9.37 -2.38
N LEU A 49 12.98 -8.95 -1.11
CA LEU A 49 14.18 -8.44 -0.43
C LEU A 49 15.28 -9.49 -0.25
N PHE A 50 14.93 -10.75 -0.45
CA PHE A 50 15.81 -11.91 -0.25
C PHE A 50 16.11 -12.63 -1.57
N GLY A 51 15.81 -11.99 -2.71
CA GLY A 51 16.18 -12.46 -4.04
C GLY A 51 15.13 -13.32 -4.74
N TRP A 52 13.95 -13.55 -4.13
CA TRP A 52 12.84 -14.13 -4.87
C TRP A 52 12.12 -13.05 -5.68
N ASP A 53 12.57 -12.85 -6.92
CA ASP A 53 12.00 -11.89 -7.87
C ASP A 53 10.67 -12.40 -8.45
N ASN A 54 9.64 -12.42 -7.60
CA ASN A 54 8.29 -12.69 -8.06
C ASN A 54 7.72 -11.47 -8.80
N THR A 55 6.99 -11.76 -9.87
CA THR A 55 6.43 -10.78 -10.81
C THR A 55 5.08 -10.21 -10.37
N TYR A 56 4.56 -10.62 -9.20
CA TYR A 56 3.32 -10.08 -8.66
C TYR A 56 3.41 -8.58 -8.39
N HIS A 57 2.35 -7.85 -8.76
CA HIS A 57 2.20 -6.43 -8.49
C HIS A 57 1.51 -6.22 -7.15
N PHE A 58 2.15 -5.47 -6.26
CA PHE A 58 1.62 -5.18 -4.94
C PHE A 58 1.20 -3.73 -4.84
N ASN A 59 -0.01 -3.52 -4.33
CA ASN A 59 -0.54 -2.20 -4.02
C ASN A 59 -0.78 -2.08 -2.52
N PHE A 60 -0.88 -0.84 -2.04
CA PHE A 60 -1.22 -0.60 -0.65
C PHE A 60 -2.72 -0.83 -0.42
N HIS A 61 -3.07 -1.73 0.49
CA HIS A 61 -4.45 -1.99 0.90
C HIS A 61 -4.62 -1.80 2.41
N LYS A 62 -5.87 -1.89 2.89
CA LYS A 62 -6.22 -1.80 4.32
C LYS A 62 -5.33 -2.67 5.22
N ARG A 63 -4.89 -3.84 4.73
CA ARG A 63 -4.01 -4.78 5.45
C ARG A 63 -2.55 -4.72 5.05
N GLY A 64 -2.10 -3.68 4.34
CA GLY A 64 -0.73 -3.50 3.82
C GLY A 64 -0.60 -3.96 2.37
N PRO A 65 0.61 -4.28 1.88
CA PRO A 65 0.86 -4.69 0.48
C PRO A 65 0.03 -5.92 0.07
N TYR A 66 -0.68 -5.84 -1.04
CA TYR A 66 -1.54 -6.93 -1.51
C TYR A 66 -1.55 -6.99 -3.04
N SER A 67 -1.50 -8.21 -3.56
CA SER A 67 -1.58 -8.54 -4.98
C SER A 67 -2.85 -9.33 -5.26
N ILE A 68 -3.59 -8.85 -6.27
CA ILE A 68 -4.80 -9.51 -6.76
C ILE A 68 -4.41 -10.76 -7.55
N GLU A 69 -3.35 -10.67 -8.35
CA GLU A 69 -2.84 -11.80 -9.15
C GLU A 69 -2.47 -12.97 -8.25
N LEU A 70 -1.71 -12.70 -7.18
CA LEU A 70 -1.38 -13.71 -6.17
C LEU A 70 -2.63 -14.28 -5.48
N SER A 71 -3.67 -13.46 -5.32
CA SER A 71 -4.93 -13.91 -4.72
C SER A 71 -5.71 -14.85 -5.61
N ASP A 72 -5.63 -14.68 -6.93
CA ASP A 72 -6.23 -15.57 -7.91
C ASP A 72 -5.41 -16.86 -8.03
N ASP A 73 -4.09 -16.77 -7.95
CA ASP A 73 -3.19 -17.92 -7.99
C ASP A 73 -3.38 -18.87 -6.80
N TYR A 74 -3.76 -18.35 -5.62
CA TYR A 74 -4.13 -19.17 -4.47
C TYR A 74 -5.20 -20.22 -4.77
N ARG A 75 -6.13 -19.92 -5.68
CA ARG A 75 -7.24 -20.82 -6.02
C ARG A 75 -6.82 -21.94 -6.97
N ASN A 76 -5.64 -21.80 -7.59
CA ASN A 76 -5.16 -22.68 -8.65
C ASN A 76 -3.78 -23.27 -8.31
N ILE A 77 -3.33 -23.21 -7.05
CA ILE A 77 -2.02 -23.74 -6.66
C ILE A 77 -2.00 -25.25 -6.95
N PRO A 78 -1.13 -25.73 -7.87
CA PRO A 78 -0.91 -27.15 -8.06
C PRO A 78 -0.28 -27.73 -6.79
N THR A 79 -0.38 -29.04 -6.62
CA THR A 79 0.30 -29.77 -5.54
C THR A 79 1.73 -29.27 -5.36
N LEU A 80 2.09 -28.97 -4.10
CA LEU A 80 3.36 -28.36 -3.73
C LEU A 80 4.54 -29.10 -4.40
N LYS A 81 5.36 -28.36 -5.17
CA LYS A 81 6.50 -28.91 -5.89
C LYS A 81 7.79 -28.78 -5.07
N LYS A 82 8.68 -29.76 -5.21
CA LYS A 82 9.92 -29.86 -4.43
C LYS A 82 11.14 -29.22 -5.08
N ASP A 83 11.16 -29.05 -6.40
CA ASP A 83 12.35 -28.61 -7.12
C ASP A 83 12.08 -27.34 -7.94
N ASN A 84 12.77 -26.27 -7.60
CA ASN A 84 13.06 -25.12 -8.44
C ASN A 84 14.29 -24.39 -7.90
N ASP A 85 15.25 -24.13 -8.78
CA ASP A 85 16.47 -23.39 -8.42
C ASP A 85 16.24 -21.91 -8.74
N PHE A 86 15.89 -21.12 -7.74
CA PHE A 86 15.91 -19.66 -7.85
C PHE A 86 16.72 -19.05 -6.72
N ASN A 87 17.36 -17.90 -7.02
CA ASN A 87 18.33 -17.21 -6.17
C ASN A 87 17.68 -16.56 -4.94
N PHE A 88 17.11 -17.38 -4.06
CA PHE A 88 16.40 -16.96 -2.86
C PHE A 88 17.17 -17.35 -1.62
N LYS A 89 17.50 -16.35 -0.80
CA LYS A 89 18.21 -16.49 0.48
C LYS A 89 17.24 -17.00 1.55
N LEU A 90 16.82 -18.26 1.40
CA LEU A 90 15.77 -18.89 2.21
C LEU A 90 16.06 -18.80 3.71
N ASP A 91 17.28 -19.13 4.15
CA ASP A 91 17.61 -19.14 5.57
C ASP A 91 17.54 -17.73 6.18
N SER A 92 18.10 -16.73 5.50
CA SER A 92 17.97 -15.32 5.91
C SER A 92 16.52 -14.85 5.92
N PHE A 93 15.70 -15.32 4.97
CA PHE A 93 14.28 -15.00 4.95
C PHE A 93 13.54 -15.63 6.14
N LYS A 94 13.78 -16.92 6.43
CA LYS A 94 13.21 -17.62 7.60
C LYS A 94 13.57 -16.92 8.90
N GLU A 95 14.84 -16.55 9.07
CA GLU A 95 15.31 -15.77 10.23
C GLU A 95 14.61 -14.41 10.32
N PHE A 96 14.37 -13.75 9.18
CA PHE A 96 13.72 -12.44 9.14
C PHE A 96 12.25 -12.50 9.58
N ILE A 97 11.50 -13.52 9.17
CA ILE A 97 10.07 -13.67 9.48
C ILE A 97 9.79 -14.46 10.75
N GLU A 98 10.84 -14.93 11.43
CA GLU A 98 10.75 -15.83 12.57
C GLU A 98 9.83 -15.28 13.67
N ASN A 99 8.93 -16.13 14.17
CA ASN A 99 7.95 -15.80 15.22
C ASN A 99 6.99 -14.64 14.86
N GLY A 100 6.93 -14.23 13.59
CA GLY A 100 6.03 -13.20 13.11
C GLY A 100 4.57 -13.67 13.06
N ASP A 101 3.75 -13.10 13.92
CA ASP A 101 2.30 -13.17 13.78
C ASP A 101 1.81 -12.28 12.62
N THR A 102 0.51 -12.34 12.33
CA THR A 102 -0.08 -11.60 11.21
C THR A 102 0.05 -10.09 11.38
N GLU A 103 -0.05 -9.57 12.61
CA GLU A 103 0.05 -8.13 12.90
C GLU A 103 1.48 -7.63 12.67
N TYR A 104 2.47 -8.39 13.14
CA TYR A 104 3.89 -8.11 12.96
C TYR A 104 4.30 -8.16 11.48
N LEU A 105 3.85 -9.17 10.73
CA LEU A 105 4.12 -9.26 9.29
C LEU A 105 3.44 -8.14 8.50
N GLU A 106 2.25 -7.72 8.91
CA GLU A 106 1.58 -6.55 8.35
C GLU A 106 2.39 -5.28 8.61
N ALA A 107 2.91 -5.09 9.82
CA ALA A 107 3.79 -3.97 10.14
C ALA A 107 5.06 -3.99 9.29
N LEU A 108 5.78 -5.11 9.26
CA LEU A 108 7.01 -5.28 8.46
C LEU A 108 6.80 -4.94 6.99
N SER A 109 5.83 -5.58 6.35
CA SER A 109 5.53 -5.37 4.94
C SER A 109 5.09 -3.94 4.64
N THR A 110 4.32 -3.32 5.55
CA THR A 110 3.90 -1.93 5.44
C THR A 110 5.07 -0.96 5.53
N ILE A 111 5.99 -1.14 6.50
CA ILE A 111 7.21 -0.32 6.62
C ILE A 111 8.01 -0.38 5.30
N ILE A 112 8.31 -1.60 4.85
CA ILE A 112 9.10 -1.83 3.64
C ILE A 112 8.43 -1.20 2.42
N TYR A 113 7.13 -1.40 2.24
CA TYR A 113 6.39 -0.80 1.12
C TYR A 113 6.41 0.72 1.16
N TYR A 114 6.12 1.29 2.34
CA TYR A 114 6.13 2.72 2.51
C TYR A 114 7.52 3.32 2.21
N CYS A 115 8.58 2.70 2.73
CA CYS A 115 9.95 3.16 2.50
C CYS A 115 10.40 3.00 1.04
N ASN A 116 9.92 1.95 0.36
CA ASN A 116 10.27 1.67 -1.03
C ASN A 116 9.51 2.54 -2.04
N LYS A 117 8.24 2.86 -1.77
CA LYS A 117 7.34 3.50 -2.74
C LYS A 117 6.97 4.94 -2.44
N ILE A 118 6.92 5.33 -1.17
CA ILE A 118 6.35 6.61 -0.77
C ILE A 118 7.45 7.59 -0.34
N LYS A 119 8.43 7.16 0.47
CA LYS A 119 9.57 8.02 0.83
C LYS A 119 10.72 7.21 1.45
N PRO A 120 11.98 7.43 1.08
CA PRO A 120 13.11 7.06 1.93
C PRO A 120 13.11 7.99 3.16
N ILE A 121 12.33 7.62 4.17
CA ILE A 121 12.39 8.26 5.48
C ILE A 121 13.58 7.67 6.22
N GLU A 122 14.59 8.49 6.49
CA GLU A 122 15.77 8.08 7.25
C GLU A 122 15.53 8.10 8.78
N ILE A 123 14.38 8.62 9.21
CA ILE A 123 14.08 8.86 10.63
C ILE A 123 13.02 7.86 11.13
N ASP A 124 13.45 6.94 11.99
CA ASP A 124 12.59 5.91 12.60
C ASP A 124 11.28 6.48 13.21
N ASN A 125 11.36 7.62 13.89
CA ASN A 125 10.20 8.26 14.52
C ASN A 125 9.13 8.70 13.51
N GLU A 126 9.53 9.12 12.31
CA GLU A 126 8.58 9.49 11.25
C GLU A 126 7.87 8.25 10.71
N ILE A 127 8.60 7.15 10.48
CA ILE A 127 8.03 5.87 10.04
C ILE A 127 6.99 5.39 11.07
N ILE A 128 7.34 5.43 12.36
CA ILE A 128 6.44 5.03 13.44
C ILE A 128 5.18 5.89 13.47
N ALA A 129 5.31 7.21 13.34
CA ALA A 129 4.18 8.12 13.36
C ALA A 129 3.24 7.88 12.18
N VAL A 130 3.79 7.72 10.97
CA VAL A 130 2.99 7.43 9.76
C VAL A 130 2.28 6.09 9.89
N LEU A 131 2.97 5.04 10.34
CA LEU A 131 2.35 3.72 10.47
C LEU A 131 1.32 3.66 11.58
N THR A 132 1.52 4.38 12.68
CA THR A 132 0.50 4.49 13.73
C THR A 132 -0.79 5.10 13.17
N TYR A 133 -0.65 6.08 12.27
CA TYR A 133 -1.79 6.68 11.56
C TYR A 133 -2.43 5.73 10.53
N LEU A 134 -1.62 5.09 9.68
CA LEU A 134 -2.11 4.18 8.64
C LEU A 134 -2.72 2.89 9.21
N LYS A 135 -2.21 2.46 10.37
CA LYS A 135 -2.51 1.18 11.03
C LYS A 135 -2.87 1.40 12.49
N PRO A 136 -3.99 2.09 12.78
CA PRO A 136 -4.38 2.38 14.17
C PRO A 136 -4.69 1.11 14.97
N ASN A 137 -4.92 -0.02 14.29
CA ASN A 137 -5.14 -1.33 14.90
C ASN A 137 -3.84 -2.08 15.21
N ILE A 138 -2.67 -1.57 14.81
CA ILE A 138 -1.36 -2.16 15.11
C ILE A 138 -0.73 -1.37 16.25
N SER A 139 -0.31 -2.04 17.31
CA SER A 139 0.27 -1.34 18.44
C SER A 139 1.61 -0.69 18.07
N LYS A 140 1.91 0.48 18.64
CA LYS A 140 3.19 1.18 18.45
C LYS A 140 4.40 0.27 18.74
N LYS A 141 4.31 -0.59 19.77
CA LYS A 141 5.36 -1.55 20.14
C LYS A 141 5.64 -2.57 19.04
N VAL A 142 4.61 -3.04 18.35
CA VAL A 142 4.75 -3.97 17.21
C VAL A 142 5.45 -3.26 16.05
N ILE A 143 5.07 -2.02 15.75
CA ILE A 143 5.72 -1.19 14.72
C ILE A 143 7.21 -0.96 15.03
N GLU A 144 7.52 -0.57 16.27
CA GLU A 144 8.91 -0.37 16.73
C GLU A 144 9.74 -1.66 16.62
N SER A 145 9.17 -2.79 17.01
CA SER A 145 9.82 -4.11 16.91
C SER A 145 10.07 -4.51 15.44
N ALA A 146 9.10 -4.26 14.56
CA ALA A 146 9.22 -4.53 13.13
C ALA A 146 10.33 -3.68 12.50
N LEU A 147 10.37 -2.39 12.83
CA LEU A 147 11.39 -1.46 12.34
C LEU A 147 12.80 -1.84 12.82
N LYS A 148 12.94 -2.22 14.09
CA LYS A 148 14.21 -2.74 14.63
C LYS A 148 14.70 -3.97 13.86
N LYS A 149 13.80 -4.90 13.52
CA LYS A 149 14.16 -6.10 12.73
C LYS A 149 14.60 -5.73 11.31
N ILE A 150 13.91 -4.79 10.66
CA ILE A 150 14.30 -4.26 9.35
C ILE A 150 15.70 -3.63 9.36
N ASN A 151 15.99 -2.83 10.40
CA ASN A 151 17.29 -2.19 10.58
C ASN A 151 18.40 -3.22 10.84
N ASN A 152 18.14 -4.24 11.66
CA ASN A 152 19.10 -5.33 11.91
C ASN A 152 19.49 -6.10 10.64
N PHE A 153 18.56 -6.28 9.70
CA PHE A 153 18.82 -6.96 8.42
C PHE A 153 19.36 -6.01 7.33
N ASN A 154 19.53 -4.72 7.67
CA ASN A 154 19.96 -3.66 6.78
C ASN A 154 19.11 -3.61 5.49
N LEU A 155 17.79 -3.80 5.62
CA LEU A 155 16.92 -3.95 4.45
C LEU A 155 16.57 -2.62 3.80
N LEU A 156 16.48 -1.53 4.56
CA LEU A 156 16.20 -0.20 4.00
C LEU A 156 17.28 0.24 3.00
N ASN A 157 18.54 -0.10 3.28
CA ASN A 157 19.67 0.17 2.39
C ASN A 157 19.70 -0.72 1.14
N LYS A 158 18.93 -1.82 1.12
CA LYS A 158 18.80 -2.74 -0.02
C LYS A 158 17.58 -2.46 -0.87
N LEU A 159 16.66 -1.61 -0.40
CA LEU A 159 15.54 -1.18 -1.24
C LEU A 159 16.16 -0.52 -2.46
N GLU A 160 15.82 -1.02 -3.65
CA GLU A 160 16.06 -0.30 -4.89
C GLU A 160 15.41 1.04 -4.66
N VAL A 161 16.22 2.07 -4.41
CA VAL A 161 15.64 3.37 -4.13
C VAL A 161 14.94 3.73 -5.41
N TYR A 162 13.61 3.73 -5.37
CA TYR A 162 12.76 4.10 -6.49
C TYR A 162 13.05 5.56 -6.74
N ASP A 163 14.09 5.78 -7.55
CA ASP A 163 14.85 7.00 -7.73
C ASP A 163 14.90 7.90 -6.47
N SER A 164 15.90 7.69 -5.60
CA SER A 164 16.18 8.54 -4.41
C SER A 164 16.30 10.03 -4.72
N LYS A 165 16.32 10.42 -6.00
CA LYS A 165 16.37 11.80 -6.46
C LYS A 165 15.02 12.44 -6.69
N LYS A 166 13.90 11.68 -6.74
CA LYS A 166 12.56 12.28 -6.77
C LYS A 166 11.94 12.28 -5.38
N THR A 167 12.44 13.17 -4.53
CA THR A 167 11.65 13.69 -3.40
C THR A 167 10.26 14.04 -3.92
N ILE A 168 9.19 13.51 -3.30
CA ILE A 168 7.83 13.93 -3.66
C ILE A 168 7.76 15.44 -3.44
N THR A 169 7.57 16.18 -4.53
CA THR A 169 7.40 17.64 -4.52
C THR A 169 5.96 18.01 -4.83
N ASP A 170 5.58 19.25 -4.53
CA ASP A 170 4.28 19.81 -4.93
C ASP A 170 4.06 19.63 -6.44
N GLU A 171 5.09 19.87 -7.26
CA GLU A 171 5.05 19.73 -8.72
C GLU A 171 4.69 18.30 -9.15
N ILE A 172 5.34 17.29 -8.57
CA ILE A 172 5.06 15.88 -8.89
C ILE A 172 3.60 15.53 -8.54
N VAL A 173 3.13 15.97 -7.37
CA VAL A 173 1.77 15.68 -6.93
C VAL A 173 0.76 16.43 -7.82
N LEU A 174 1.01 17.71 -8.13
CA LEU A 174 0.15 18.52 -8.99
C LEU A 174 0.07 17.97 -10.41
N ASP A 175 1.19 17.53 -10.98
CA ASP A 175 1.23 16.90 -12.31
C ASP A 175 0.42 15.60 -12.33
N LYS A 176 0.55 14.77 -11.29
CA LYS A 176 -0.22 13.53 -11.16
C LYS A 176 -1.72 13.81 -11.01
N ILE A 177 -2.09 14.79 -10.17
CA ILE A 177 -3.48 15.23 -10.04
C ILE A 177 -4.02 15.69 -11.39
N LYS A 178 -3.28 16.54 -12.11
CA LYS A 178 -3.69 17.05 -13.42
C LYS A 178 -3.91 15.92 -14.42
N GLY A 179 -2.99 14.95 -14.50
CA GLY A 179 -3.14 13.80 -15.38
C GLY A 179 -4.41 13.00 -15.10
N LEU A 180 -4.78 12.80 -13.83
CA LEU A 180 -6.05 12.16 -13.47
C LEU A 180 -7.25 13.04 -13.81
N GLN A 181 -7.20 14.35 -13.56
CA GLN A 181 -8.29 15.26 -13.94
C GLN A 181 -8.56 15.20 -15.43
N ASP A 182 -7.53 15.28 -16.27
CA ASP A 182 -7.64 15.17 -17.72
C ASP A 182 -8.30 13.83 -18.14
N ILE A 183 -7.99 12.72 -17.44
CA ILE A 183 -8.64 11.43 -17.66
C ILE A 183 -10.13 11.47 -17.28
N PHE A 184 -10.45 11.97 -16.07
CA PHE A 184 -11.81 11.91 -15.52
C PHE A 184 -12.76 12.95 -16.14
N GLU A 185 -12.25 14.08 -16.64
CA GLU A 185 -13.02 15.08 -17.37
C GLU A 185 -13.70 14.51 -18.62
N ASN A 186 -13.07 13.52 -19.25
CA ASN A 186 -13.58 12.85 -20.46
C ASN A 186 -14.73 11.87 -20.21
N PHE A 187 -15.07 11.57 -18.96
CA PHE A 187 -16.20 10.69 -18.64
C PHE A 187 -17.55 11.42 -18.70
N GLU A 188 -18.61 10.65 -18.94
CA GLU A 188 -19.99 11.13 -18.82
C GLU A 188 -20.28 11.63 -17.40
N GLU A 189 -21.15 12.64 -17.30
CA GLU A 189 -21.55 13.20 -16.02
C GLU A 189 -22.24 12.15 -15.14
N CYS A 190 -21.66 11.92 -13.97
CA CYS A 190 -22.18 11.01 -12.96
C CYS A 190 -21.63 11.37 -11.58
N SER A 191 -22.25 10.85 -10.51
CA SER A 191 -21.81 11.08 -9.13
C SER A 191 -20.36 10.69 -8.89
N ASN A 192 -19.91 9.61 -9.54
CA ASN A 192 -18.53 9.12 -9.43
C ASN A 192 -17.52 10.12 -10.00
N LYS A 193 -17.85 10.75 -11.15
CA LYS A 193 -17.03 11.82 -11.74
C LYS A 193 -16.97 13.03 -10.82
N THR A 194 -18.12 13.47 -10.29
CA THR A 194 -18.17 14.59 -9.36
C THR A 194 -17.33 14.34 -8.11
N LEU A 195 -17.41 13.13 -7.54
CA LEU A 195 -16.63 12.75 -6.36
C LEU A 195 -15.12 12.84 -6.63
N ILE A 196 -14.64 12.20 -7.71
CA ILE A 196 -13.20 12.17 -8.02
C ILE A 196 -12.68 13.56 -8.41
N LEU A 197 -13.36 14.28 -9.29
CA LEU A 197 -12.89 15.61 -9.69
C LEU A 197 -12.93 16.58 -8.51
N GLY A 198 -13.99 16.53 -7.68
CA GLY A 198 -14.10 17.34 -6.48
C GLY A 198 -13.00 17.05 -5.45
N SER A 199 -12.65 15.78 -5.25
CA SER A 199 -11.54 15.42 -4.35
C SER A 199 -10.19 15.90 -4.88
N LEU A 200 -9.93 15.75 -6.18
CA LEU A 200 -8.70 16.23 -6.82
C LEU A 200 -8.58 17.76 -6.76
N ASP A 201 -9.67 18.50 -6.96
CA ASP A 201 -9.68 19.96 -6.83
C ASP A 201 -9.44 20.42 -5.39
N TYR A 202 -10.06 19.77 -4.40
CA TYR A 202 -9.78 20.02 -2.99
C TYR A 202 -8.27 19.88 -2.68
N LEU A 203 -7.63 18.84 -3.20
CA LEU A 203 -6.20 18.59 -2.98
C LEU A 203 -5.31 19.63 -3.67
N LYS A 204 -5.69 20.12 -4.86
CA LYS A 204 -5.00 21.25 -5.52
C LYS A 204 -5.08 22.52 -4.68
N ILE A 205 -6.24 22.79 -4.08
CA ILE A 205 -6.41 23.96 -3.20
C ILE A 205 -5.56 23.79 -1.94
N ALA A 206 -5.57 22.61 -1.33
CA ALA A 206 -4.74 22.30 -0.16
C ALA A 206 -3.25 22.53 -0.44
N LEU A 207 -2.74 21.98 -1.56
CA LEU A 207 -1.34 22.15 -1.99
C LEU A 207 -0.96 23.63 -2.19
N LYS A 208 -1.90 24.48 -2.64
CA LYS A 208 -1.64 25.91 -2.84
C LYS A 208 -1.70 26.73 -1.56
N LYS A 209 -2.48 26.30 -0.56
CA LYS A 209 -2.73 27.06 0.68
C LYS A 209 -1.86 26.60 1.85
N GLU A 210 -1.20 25.44 1.74
CA GLU A 210 -0.33 24.92 2.78
C GLU A 210 0.81 25.90 3.14
N LYS A 211 1.14 25.97 4.43
CA LYS A 211 2.26 26.75 4.98
C LYS A 211 2.98 25.93 6.04
N LEU A 212 3.20 24.66 5.73
CA LEU A 212 3.69 23.67 6.66
C LEU A 212 5.21 23.75 6.82
N ASN A 213 5.71 23.33 7.98
CA ASN A 213 7.15 23.12 8.11
C ASN A 213 7.61 21.91 7.27
N VAL A 214 8.92 21.73 7.08
CA VAL A 214 9.48 20.68 6.21
C VAL A 214 8.95 19.27 6.56
N ASN A 215 8.84 18.94 7.85
CA ASN A 215 8.41 17.61 8.30
C ASN A 215 6.92 17.40 8.06
N GLU A 216 6.09 18.38 8.42
CA GLU A 216 4.64 18.38 8.17
C GLU A 216 4.34 18.34 6.67
N LYS A 217 5.00 19.20 5.88
CA LYS A 217 4.87 19.26 4.42
C LYS A 217 5.17 17.90 3.79
N THR A 218 6.19 17.23 4.29
CA THR A 218 6.52 15.91 3.74
C THR A 218 5.43 14.88 4.02
N ARG A 219 4.91 14.83 5.25
CA ARG A 219 3.79 13.94 5.60
C ARG A 219 2.53 14.28 4.80
N PHE A 220 2.25 15.56 4.63
CA PHE A 220 1.18 16.10 3.82
C PHE A 220 1.28 15.62 2.37
N LEU A 221 2.42 15.83 1.72
CA LEU A 221 2.65 15.39 0.34
C LEU A 221 2.55 13.88 0.17
N CYS A 222 3.08 13.10 1.11
CA CYS A 222 2.98 11.64 1.08
C CYS A 222 1.52 11.17 1.17
N ALA A 223 0.71 11.80 2.03
CA ALA A 223 -0.70 11.45 2.20
C ALA A 223 -1.51 11.77 0.94
N ILE A 224 -1.30 12.95 0.35
CA ILE A 224 -1.96 13.34 -0.92
C ILE A 224 -1.53 12.40 -2.04
N TYR A 225 -0.22 12.19 -2.21
CA TYR A 225 0.30 11.30 -3.25
C TYR A 225 -0.29 9.90 -3.13
N SER A 226 -0.35 9.33 -1.92
CA SER A 226 -0.90 8.00 -1.67
C SER A 226 -2.37 7.88 -2.09
N TYR A 227 -3.19 8.92 -1.82
CA TYR A 227 -4.58 8.95 -2.24
C TYR A 227 -4.75 9.09 -3.76
N VAL A 228 -3.97 9.98 -4.38
CA VAL A 228 -3.97 10.16 -5.84
C VAL A 228 -3.55 8.86 -6.53
N ASP A 229 -2.54 8.17 -5.99
CA ASP A 229 -2.10 6.86 -6.43
C ASP A 229 -3.21 5.81 -6.28
N GLU A 230 -3.96 5.83 -5.17
CA GLU A 230 -5.10 4.93 -4.96
C GLU A 230 -6.19 5.12 -6.04
N ILE A 231 -6.52 6.37 -6.39
CA ILE A 231 -7.47 6.68 -7.47
C ILE A 231 -6.98 6.10 -8.80
N GLU A 232 -5.72 6.36 -9.15
CA GLU A 232 -5.13 5.90 -10.40
C GLU A 232 -5.19 4.37 -10.53
N HIS A 233 -4.80 3.65 -9.47
CA HIS A 233 -4.85 2.19 -9.44
C HIS A 233 -6.28 1.67 -9.53
N TYR A 234 -7.21 2.29 -8.79
CA TYR A 234 -8.61 1.92 -8.83
C TYR A 234 -9.19 2.07 -10.25
N TYR A 235 -8.84 3.16 -10.92
CA TYR A 235 -9.22 3.41 -12.31
C TYR A 235 -8.69 2.31 -13.23
N PHE A 236 -7.38 2.08 -13.27
CA PHE A 236 -6.76 1.12 -14.19
C PHE A 236 -7.25 -0.32 -13.95
N ARG A 237 -7.54 -0.68 -12.71
CA ARG A 237 -8.11 -1.99 -12.36
C ARG A 237 -9.50 -2.18 -12.97
N ASN A 238 -10.37 -1.18 -12.84
CA ASN A 238 -11.77 -1.30 -13.24
C ASN A 238 -12.02 -0.96 -14.71
N TYR A 239 -11.12 -0.20 -15.35
CA TYR A 239 -11.18 0.17 -16.76
C TYR A 239 -11.33 -1.05 -17.69
N LYS A 240 -10.76 -2.20 -17.30
CA LYS A 240 -10.88 -3.46 -18.06
C LYS A 240 -12.17 -4.24 -17.79
N LEU A 241 -12.87 -3.93 -16.70
CA LEU A 241 -13.96 -4.76 -16.16
C LEU A 241 -15.35 -4.20 -16.43
N SER A 242 -15.51 -2.88 -16.50
CA SER A 242 -16.80 -2.23 -16.63
C SER A 242 -16.85 -1.32 -17.86
N LYS A 243 -17.99 -1.30 -18.56
CA LYS A 243 -18.24 -0.40 -19.69
C LYS A 243 -18.60 1.02 -19.28
N SER A 244 -19.00 1.25 -18.02
CA SER A 244 -19.42 2.58 -17.53
C SER A 244 -18.82 2.90 -16.18
N PHE A 245 -18.22 4.09 -16.09
CA PHE A 245 -17.67 4.63 -14.84
C PHE A 245 -18.73 4.89 -13.77
N SER A 246 -19.99 5.12 -14.18
CA SER A 246 -21.13 5.28 -13.26
C SER A 246 -21.36 4.06 -12.36
N ASN A 247 -20.86 2.89 -12.74
CA ASN A 247 -21.10 1.63 -12.02
C ASN A 247 -19.94 1.24 -11.09
N TYR A 248 -18.91 2.08 -10.99
CA TYR A 248 -17.76 1.80 -10.14
C TYR A 248 -18.16 1.99 -8.67
N ASP A 249 -17.77 1.03 -7.81
CA ASP A 249 -17.97 1.13 -6.35
C ASP A 249 -16.83 1.94 -5.72
N LEU A 250 -17.04 3.25 -5.54
CA LEU A 250 -16.05 4.16 -5.00
C LEU A 250 -16.06 4.27 -3.47
N SER A 251 -16.75 3.38 -2.74
CA SER A 251 -16.86 3.44 -1.28
C SER A 251 -15.50 3.51 -0.56
N ALA A 252 -14.52 2.72 -1.01
CA ALA A 252 -13.16 2.76 -0.46
C ALA A 252 -12.43 4.09 -0.73
N ILE A 253 -12.58 4.64 -1.95
CA ILE A 253 -11.98 5.93 -2.33
C ILE A 253 -12.61 7.07 -1.52
N ASP A 254 -13.92 7.04 -1.31
CA ASP A 254 -14.62 8.01 -0.48
C ASP A 254 -14.17 7.96 0.99
N GLU A 255 -14.08 6.76 1.58
CA GLU A 255 -13.57 6.58 2.95
C GLU A 255 -12.12 7.09 3.09
N SER A 256 -11.25 6.80 2.11
CA SER A 256 -9.88 7.32 2.06
C SER A 256 -9.86 8.85 1.96
N PHE A 257 -10.75 9.43 1.16
CA PHE A 257 -10.85 10.89 1.02
C PHE A 257 -11.30 11.57 2.32
N ILE A 258 -12.29 11.02 3.02
CA ILE A 258 -12.76 11.54 4.31
C ILE A 258 -11.60 11.57 5.33
N LYS A 259 -10.80 10.50 5.41
CA LYS A 259 -9.62 10.44 6.28
C LYS A 259 -8.56 11.47 5.87
N LEU A 260 -8.32 11.63 4.57
CA LEU A 260 -7.37 12.61 4.07
C LEU A 260 -7.82 14.05 4.39
N GLN A 261 -9.10 14.37 4.22
CA GLN A 261 -9.66 15.67 4.61
C GLN A 261 -9.47 15.95 6.09
N GLN A 262 -9.75 14.97 6.95
CA GLN A 262 -9.50 15.09 8.40
C GLN A 262 -8.04 15.41 8.68
N PHE A 263 -7.12 14.65 8.09
CA PHE A 263 -5.68 14.87 8.28
C PHE A 263 -5.22 16.26 7.78
N ILE A 264 -5.72 16.72 6.63
CA ILE A 264 -5.43 18.05 6.08
C ILE A 264 -5.96 19.16 7.00
N SER A 265 -7.15 18.95 7.57
CA SER A 265 -7.75 19.87 8.55
C SER A 265 -6.98 19.89 9.86
N ASP A 266 -6.52 18.74 10.36
CA ASP A 266 -5.71 18.65 11.59
C ASP A 266 -4.36 19.38 11.45
N LEU A 267 -3.84 19.47 10.22
CA LEU A 267 -2.66 20.28 9.88
C LEU A 267 -2.97 21.77 9.68
N ASN A 268 -4.22 22.20 9.88
CA ASN A 268 -4.69 23.57 9.67
C ASN A 268 -4.41 24.12 8.25
N VAL A 269 -4.41 23.25 7.22
CA VAL A 269 -4.19 23.67 5.83
C VAL A 269 -5.47 24.27 5.24
N ILE A 270 -6.53 23.46 5.19
CA ILE A 270 -7.88 23.86 4.81
C ILE A 270 -8.89 22.98 5.58
N PRO A 271 -10.10 23.49 5.88
CA PRO A 271 -11.12 22.75 6.61
C PRO A 271 -11.82 21.68 5.73
N ARG A 272 -12.54 20.73 6.33
CA ARG A 272 -13.15 19.58 5.62
C ARG A 272 -14.40 20.02 4.86
N LEU A 273 -14.65 19.55 3.64
CA LEU A 273 -15.79 19.99 2.83
C LEU A 273 -17.17 19.89 3.51
N TYR A 274 -17.31 19.03 4.52
CA TYR A 274 -18.57 18.77 5.23
C TYR A 274 -18.67 19.45 6.61
N ASP A 275 -17.75 20.35 6.97
CA ASP A 275 -17.91 21.12 8.21
C ASP A 275 -19.00 22.19 8.00
N GLU A 276 -19.99 22.21 8.91
CA GLU A 276 -21.22 23.03 8.81
C GLU A 276 -20.96 24.55 8.70
N ASP A 277 -19.75 25.01 9.05
CA ASP A 277 -19.38 26.42 9.16
C ASP A 277 -18.52 26.94 8.00
N ILE A 278 -18.33 26.17 6.91
CA ILE A 278 -17.44 26.59 5.82
C ILE A 278 -18.17 27.41 4.77
N ASP A 279 -17.78 28.68 4.64
CA ASP A 279 -18.07 29.48 3.45
C ASP A 279 -17.11 29.10 2.31
N LEU A 280 -17.62 28.30 1.35
CA LEU A 280 -16.86 27.87 0.17
C LEU A 280 -16.38 29.04 -0.71
N ASN A 281 -16.98 30.23 -0.58
CA ASN A 281 -16.53 31.41 -1.34
C ASN A 281 -15.15 31.90 -0.93
N VAL A 282 -14.64 31.49 0.24
CA VAL A 282 -13.31 31.88 0.73
C VAL A 282 -12.19 31.21 -0.07
N PHE A 283 -12.45 30.08 -0.74
CA PHE A 283 -11.42 29.35 -1.51
C PHE A 283 -11.18 29.87 -2.92
N TYR A 284 -12.10 30.67 -3.47
CA TYR A 284 -12.01 31.22 -4.82
C TYR A 284 -11.40 32.63 -4.88
N LYS A 285 -10.89 33.14 -3.75
CA LYS A 285 -10.11 34.39 -3.65
C LYS A 285 -8.62 34.10 -3.41
#